data_AF-A0A957AID7-F1
#
_entry.id   AF-A0A957AID7-F1
#
_cell.length_a   1.000
_cell.length_b   1.000
_cell.length_c   1.000
_cell.angle_alpha   90.00
_cell.angle_beta   90.00
_cell.angle_gamma   90.00
#
_symmetry.space_group_name_H-M   'P 1'
#
loop_
_entity.id
_entity.type
_entity.pdbx_description
1 polymer ?
#
loop_
_entity_poly.entity_id
_entity_poly.type
_entity_poly.pdbx_seq_one_letter_code
_entity_poly.pdbx_strand_id
1 'polypeptide(L)'
;RASSKGLLRIDRTAVDAINALPDLGLFTLLDRMAVVPNKIVAGAKITPVATRKSLIEEAVRIASQTTVIQVKPFKPLKVGVVTTEAMDEKTWARFEQAVRAKIGWYGGELLGFQAADNEPAAVAGALYAFIDQGATLLMTGGGNTMDPMDGALGAIPMLEGHVVRIGAPAHPGSMFWLAYTGDVPIFNLASCSMYSKSTVGDLVLPWIMAGERITSADLGGIGYGGLLDRDMQFRFPPYEETTDTE
;
A
#
# COMPACT_ATOMS: atom_id res chain seq x y z
N ARG A 1 -10.24 14.37 12.75
CA ARG A 1 -10.06 12.91 13.02
C ARG A 1 -10.56 12.13 11.81
N ALA A 2 -10.06 10.93 11.56
CA ALA A 2 -10.59 10.06 10.50
C ALA A 2 -12.03 9.64 10.84
N SER A 3 -12.95 9.78 9.88
CA SER A 3 -14.36 9.40 10.02
C SER A 3 -14.59 7.91 9.74
N SER A 4 -13.76 7.30 8.90
CA SER A 4 -13.83 5.91 8.50
C SER A 4 -12.44 5.28 8.46
N LYS A 5 -12.41 3.95 8.31
CA LYS A 5 -11.18 3.25 7.91
C LYS A 5 -10.85 3.59 6.46
N GLY A 6 -9.58 3.85 6.15
CA GLY A 6 -9.18 4.20 4.79
C GLY A 6 -7.72 4.66 4.67
N LEU A 7 -7.35 5.10 3.48
CA LEU A 7 -6.06 5.69 3.16
C LEU A 7 -6.10 7.20 3.42
N LEU A 8 -5.25 7.69 4.30
CA LEU A 8 -5.03 9.12 4.50
C LEU A 8 -4.30 9.69 3.28
N ARG A 9 -4.88 10.73 2.69
CA ARG A 9 -4.23 11.57 1.68
C ARG A 9 -3.99 12.97 2.22
N ILE A 10 -2.78 13.46 2.05
CA ILE A 10 -2.33 14.79 2.45
C ILE A 10 -1.77 15.52 1.24
N ASP A 11 -2.28 16.71 0.95
CA ASP A 11 -1.66 17.63 0.00
C ASP A 11 -0.48 18.32 0.68
N ARG A 12 0.73 17.77 0.46
CA ARG A 12 1.95 18.32 1.03
C ARG A 12 2.17 19.78 0.65
N THR A 13 1.89 20.15 -0.60
CA THR A 13 2.11 21.52 -1.09
C THR A 13 1.23 22.52 -0.34
N ALA A 14 -0.04 22.17 -0.09
CA ALA A 14 -0.92 23.01 0.71
C ALA A 14 -0.50 23.09 2.19
N VAL A 15 -0.07 21.97 2.78
CA VAL A 15 0.45 21.96 4.16
C VAL A 15 1.68 22.86 4.29
N ASP A 16 2.64 22.73 3.37
CA ASP A 16 3.86 23.54 3.34
C ASP A 16 3.53 25.03 3.15
N ALA A 17 2.59 25.37 2.26
CA ALA A 17 2.15 26.74 2.02
C ALA A 17 1.46 27.37 3.26
N ILE A 18 0.61 26.62 3.96
CA ILE A 18 -0.02 27.10 5.20
C ILE A 18 1.01 27.31 6.30
N ASN A 19 1.97 26.39 6.44
CA ASN A 19 3.03 26.49 7.44
C ASN A 19 4.10 27.55 7.12
N ALA A 20 4.15 28.05 5.89
CA ALA A 20 5.00 29.19 5.53
C ALA A 20 4.42 30.52 6.04
N LEU A 21 3.14 30.57 6.41
CA LEU A 21 2.53 31.74 7.04
C LEU A 21 3.03 31.86 8.48
N PRO A 22 3.45 33.07 8.93
CA PRO A 22 3.89 33.26 10.30
C PRO A 22 2.77 32.95 11.29
N ASP A 23 3.13 32.62 12.52
CA ASP A 23 2.25 32.30 13.65
C ASP A 23 1.47 30.98 13.53
N LEU A 24 1.25 30.43 12.33
CA LEU A 24 0.42 29.25 12.13
C LEU A 24 1.22 27.95 12.21
N GLY A 25 0.55 26.89 12.66
CA GLY A 25 1.10 25.54 12.62
C GLY A 25 0.01 24.52 12.28
N LEU A 26 0.10 23.93 11.10
CA LEU A 26 -0.67 22.79 10.63
C LEU A 26 0.24 21.55 10.64
N PHE A 27 -0.13 20.53 11.39
CA PHE A 27 0.62 19.28 11.49
C PHE A 27 -0.29 18.11 11.11
N THR A 28 0.24 17.19 10.31
CA THR A 28 -0.48 16.02 9.80
C THR A 28 0.29 14.74 10.13
N LEU A 29 -0.39 13.59 10.11
CA LEU A 29 0.30 12.32 9.90
C LEU A 29 0.89 12.29 8.48
N LEU A 30 1.73 11.28 8.20
CA LEU A 30 2.32 11.10 6.88
C LEU A 30 1.23 10.81 5.82
N ASP A 31 1.44 11.32 4.61
CA ASP A 31 0.62 10.97 3.45
C ASP A 31 0.66 9.44 3.22
N ARG A 32 -0.45 8.93 2.68
CA ARG A 32 -0.65 7.52 2.32
C ARG A 32 -0.48 6.51 3.46
N MET A 33 -0.81 6.92 4.68
CA MET A 33 -0.97 6.01 5.81
C MET A 33 -2.37 5.41 5.85
N ALA A 34 -2.49 4.13 6.18
CA ALA A 34 -3.77 3.56 6.56
C ALA A 34 -4.22 4.12 7.93
N VAL A 35 -5.48 4.49 8.05
CA VAL A 35 -6.07 5.02 9.28
C VAL A 35 -7.38 4.32 9.62
N VAL A 36 -7.72 4.32 10.91
CA VAL A 36 -8.97 3.78 11.46
C VAL A 36 -9.86 4.93 11.98
N PRO A 37 -11.18 4.70 12.17
CA PRO A 37 -12.07 5.71 12.71
C PRO A 37 -11.55 6.32 14.01
N ASN A 38 -11.85 7.60 14.22
CA ASN A 38 -11.45 8.40 15.38
C ASN A 38 -9.94 8.69 15.53
N LYS A 39 -9.05 8.14 14.67
CA LYS A 39 -7.63 8.51 14.67
C LYS A 39 -7.46 10.01 14.41
N ILE A 40 -6.63 10.69 15.20
CA ILE A 40 -6.22 12.07 14.90
C ILE A 40 -5.23 12.00 13.72
N VAL A 41 -5.58 12.64 12.61
CA VAL A 41 -4.77 12.66 11.38
C VAL A 41 -4.11 14.01 11.13
N ALA A 42 -4.60 15.06 11.80
CA ALA A 42 -4.04 16.38 11.76
C ALA A 42 -4.51 17.23 12.94
N GLY A 43 -3.79 18.30 13.22
CA GLY A 43 -4.20 19.38 14.09
C GLY A 43 -3.64 20.71 13.59
N ALA A 44 -4.27 21.80 14.03
CA ALA A 44 -3.87 23.15 13.69
C ALA A 44 -3.84 23.99 14.97
N LYS A 45 -2.87 24.90 15.07
CA LYS A 45 -2.78 25.87 16.16
C LYS A 45 -2.13 27.16 15.68
N ILE A 46 -2.28 28.21 16.47
CA ILE A 46 -1.38 29.36 16.45
C ILE A 46 -0.25 29.12 17.47
N THR A 47 0.94 29.60 17.16
CA THR A 47 2.11 29.55 18.05
C THR A 47 2.09 30.67 19.10
N PRO A 48 1.82 31.95 18.76
CA PRO A 48 1.68 33.02 19.76
C PRO A 48 0.32 32.98 20.45
N VAL A 49 0.16 33.78 21.51
CA VAL A 49 -1.11 33.94 22.25
C VAL A 49 -2.23 34.52 21.35
N ALA A 50 -1.88 35.36 20.39
CA ALA A 50 -2.79 35.95 19.42
C ALA A 50 -2.10 36.12 18.06
N THR A 51 -2.87 36.06 16.99
CA THR A 51 -2.39 36.32 15.61
C THR A 51 -3.34 37.24 14.86
N ARG A 52 -2.90 37.73 13.70
CA ARG A 52 -3.70 38.60 12.83
C ARG A 52 -4.77 37.78 12.11
N LYS A 53 -6.00 38.29 12.10
CA LYS A 53 -7.13 37.67 11.37
C LYS A 53 -6.82 37.40 9.89
N SER A 54 -6.10 38.33 9.24
CA SER A 54 -5.70 38.20 7.84
C SER A 54 -4.82 36.98 7.55
N LEU A 55 -4.03 36.50 8.51
CA LEU A 55 -3.23 35.28 8.35
C LEU A 55 -4.11 34.03 8.37
N ILE A 56 -5.13 34.01 9.25
CA ILE A 56 -6.11 32.91 9.29
C ILE A 56 -6.92 32.87 7.99
N GLU A 57 -7.37 34.03 7.52
CA GLU A 57 -8.11 34.14 6.24
C GLU A 57 -7.26 33.67 5.05
N GLU A 58 -5.96 33.98 5.05
CA GLU A 58 -5.04 33.48 4.03
C GLU A 58 -4.87 31.96 4.09
N ALA A 59 -4.68 31.39 5.28
CA ALA A 59 -4.58 29.94 5.45
C ALA A 59 -5.86 29.23 4.96
N VAL A 60 -7.04 29.78 5.27
CA VAL A 60 -8.32 29.25 4.78
C VAL A 60 -8.42 29.35 3.26
N ARG A 61 -7.94 30.44 2.66
CA ARG A 61 -7.91 30.60 1.20
C ARG A 61 -7.05 29.53 0.55
N ILE A 62 -5.82 29.31 1.02
CA ILE A 62 -4.94 28.23 0.54
C ILE A 62 -5.63 26.88 0.69
N ALA A 63 -6.18 26.59 1.87
CA ALA A 63 -6.86 25.32 2.15
C ALA A 63 -8.11 25.10 1.29
N SER A 64 -8.74 26.17 0.79
CA SER A 64 -9.93 26.08 -0.06
C SER A 64 -9.62 25.76 -1.53
N GLN A 65 -8.36 25.88 -1.97
CA GLN A 65 -7.95 25.63 -3.35
C GLN A 65 -7.80 24.14 -3.68
N THR A 66 -7.73 23.28 -2.67
CA THR A 66 -7.47 21.84 -2.80
C THR A 66 -8.06 21.08 -1.62
N THR A 67 -8.14 19.75 -1.73
CA THR A 67 -8.45 18.93 -0.56
C THR A 67 -7.16 18.66 0.22
N VAL A 68 -6.89 19.48 1.23
CA VAL A 68 -5.64 19.39 2.01
C VAL A 68 -5.48 18.04 2.71
N ILE A 69 -6.57 17.51 3.26
CA ILE A 69 -6.60 16.27 4.04
C ILE A 69 -7.85 15.48 3.64
N GLN A 70 -7.66 14.23 3.25
CA GLN A 70 -8.75 13.32 2.90
C GLN A 70 -8.50 11.94 3.49
N VAL A 71 -9.56 11.22 3.84
CA VAL A 71 -9.49 9.77 4.06
C VAL A 71 -10.25 9.09 2.93
N LYS A 72 -9.54 8.37 2.07
CA LYS A 72 -10.12 7.59 0.98
C LYS A 72 -10.53 6.21 1.49
N PRO A 73 -11.81 5.83 1.42
CA PRO A 73 -12.24 4.50 1.85
C PRO A 73 -11.51 3.41 1.08
N PHE A 74 -11.24 2.28 1.74
CA PHE A 74 -10.79 1.09 1.03
C PHE A 74 -11.94 0.48 0.21
N LYS A 75 -11.58 -0.11 -0.93
CA LYS A 75 -12.47 -0.82 -1.84
C LYS A 75 -12.46 -2.31 -1.49
N PRO A 76 -13.60 -3.01 -1.64
CA PRO A 76 -13.67 -4.46 -1.45
C PRO A 76 -13.07 -5.19 -2.65
N LEU A 77 -11.74 -5.11 -2.80
CA LEU A 77 -11.04 -5.75 -3.91
C LEU A 77 -11.09 -7.27 -3.78
N LYS A 78 -11.28 -7.95 -4.92
CA LYS A 78 -11.14 -9.40 -5.06
C LYS A 78 -9.70 -9.74 -5.40
N VAL A 79 -9.07 -10.59 -4.60
CA VAL A 79 -7.64 -10.87 -4.64
C VAL A 79 -7.38 -12.31 -5.04
N GLY A 80 -6.60 -12.52 -6.10
CA GLY A 80 -6.05 -13.82 -6.48
C GLY A 80 -4.56 -13.89 -6.15
N VAL A 81 -4.09 -15.04 -5.67
CA VAL A 81 -2.67 -15.23 -5.31
C VAL A 81 -2.10 -16.44 -6.04
N VAL A 82 -1.00 -16.24 -6.76
CA VAL A 82 -0.28 -17.32 -7.44
C VAL A 82 1.09 -17.52 -6.79
N THR A 83 1.46 -18.76 -6.49
CA THR A 83 2.77 -19.07 -5.88
C THR A 83 3.59 -20.00 -6.75
N THR A 84 4.87 -19.71 -6.92
CA THR A 84 5.80 -20.53 -7.73
C THR A 84 6.76 -21.38 -6.92
N GLU A 85 6.86 -21.13 -5.61
CA GLU A 85 7.69 -21.93 -4.69
C GLU A 85 6.86 -22.97 -3.94
N ALA A 86 7.40 -24.18 -3.88
CA ALA A 86 6.88 -25.23 -3.02
C ALA A 86 7.09 -24.85 -1.55
N MET A 87 6.02 -24.92 -0.77
CA MET A 87 6.03 -24.71 0.67
C MET A 87 5.58 -25.99 1.37
N ASP A 88 6.15 -26.29 2.54
CA ASP A 88 5.57 -27.31 3.40
C ASP A 88 4.17 -26.88 3.89
N GLU A 89 3.36 -27.85 4.30
CA GLU A 89 1.97 -27.64 4.70
C GLU A 89 1.80 -26.59 5.82
N LYS A 90 2.74 -26.57 6.77
CA LYS A 90 2.70 -25.63 7.91
C LYS A 90 3.02 -24.22 7.45
N THR A 91 4.01 -24.06 6.59
CA THR A 91 4.39 -22.79 5.98
C THR A 91 3.26 -22.24 5.10
N TRP A 92 2.64 -23.11 4.30
CA TRP A 92 1.48 -22.77 3.48
C TRP A 92 0.31 -22.25 4.31
N ALA A 93 -0.09 -22.99 5.35
CA ALA A 93 -1.22 -22.60 6.19
C ALA A 93 -1.02 -21.23 6.87
N ARG A 94 0.21 -20.95 7.32
CA ARG A 94 0.57 -19.64 7.89
C ARG A 94 0.52 -18.52 6.85
N PHE A 95 1.04 -18.77 5.65
CA PHE A 95 1.01 -17.80 4.56
C PHE A 95 -0.44 -17.45 4.17
N GLU A 96 -1.28 -18.46 3.98
CA GLU A 96 -2.68 -18.28 3.67
C GLU A 96 -3.41 -17.48 4.77
N GLN A 97 -3.20 -17.83 6.04
CA GLN A 97 -3.79 -17.11 7.17
C GLN A 97 -3.36 -15.64 7.20
N ALA A 98 -2.06 -15.35 7.01
CA ALA A 98 -1.52 -14.01 7.04
C ALA A 98 -2.07 -13.13 5.91
N VAL A 99 -2.12 -13.66 4.69
CA VAL A 99 -2.70 -12.95 3.54
C VAL A 99 -4.21 -12.73 3.74
N ARG A 100 -4.95 -13.74 4.21
CA ARG A 100 -6.39 -13.63 4.47
C ARG A 100 -6.70 -12.56 5.51
N ALA A 101 -5.94 -12.52 6.62
CA ALA A 101 -6.08 -11.48 7.65
C ALA A 101 -5.78 -10.10 7.07
N LYS A 102 -4.70 -9.97 6.29
CA LYS A 102 -4.30 -8.71 5.66
C LYS A 102 -5.37 -8.18 4.70
N ILE A 103 -5.85 -9.00 3.77
CA ILE A 103 -6.89 -8.61 2.81
C ILE A 103 -8.22 -8.31 3.52
N GLY A 104 -8.61 -9.15 4.48
CA GLY A 104 -9.82 -8.95 5.29
C GLY A 104 -9.78 -7.65 6.10
N TRP A 105 -8.61 -7.25 6.61
CA TRP A 105 -8.45 -5.98 7.33
C TRP A 105 -8.82 -4.77 6.46
N TYR A 106 -8.57 -4.81 5.16
CA TYR A 106 -8.99 -3.76 4.22
C TYR A 106 -10.44 -3.88 3.76
N GLY A 107 -11.13 -4.98 4.10
CA GLY A 107 -12.47 -5.30 3.60
C GLY A 107 -12.47 -5.94 2.21
N GLY A 108 -11.33 -6.47 1.76
CA GLY A 108 -11.22 -7.22 0.52
C GLY A 108 -11.67 -8.68 0.66
N GLU A 109 -11.84 -9.34 -0.49
CA GLU A 109 -12.20 -10.74 -0.62
C GLU A 109 -11.02 -11.51 -1.23
N LEU A 110 -10.61 -12.59 -0.58
CA LEU A 110 -9.58 -13.48 -1.11
C LEU A 110 -10.25 -14.61 -1.90
N LEU A 111 -10.07 -14.62 -3.22
CA LEU A 111 -10.64 -15.63 -4.11
C LEU A 111 -9.97 -16.99 -3.92
N GLY A 112 -8.66 -16.99 -3.63
CA GLY A 112 -7.92 -18.20 -3.31
C GLY A 112 -6.44 -18.10 -3.64
N PHE A 113 -5.79 -19.25 -3.59
CA PHE A 113 -4.39 -19.44 -3.93
C PHE A 113 -4.27 -20.51 -5.01
N GLN A 114 -3.30 -20.34 -5.90
CA GLN A 114 -2.96 -21.33 -6.91
C GLN A 114 -1.45 -21.50 -6.98
N ALA A 115 -0.97 -22.73 -6.82
CA ALA A 115 0.42 -23.06 -7.13
C ALA A 115 0.58 -23.20 -8.66
N ALA A 116 1.71 -22.71 -9.18
CA ALA A 116 2.11 -22.87 -10.56
C ALA A 116 3.59 -23.20 -10.63
N ASP A 117 4.02 -23.91 -11.67
CA ASP A 117 5.44 -24.04 -11.96
C ASP A 117 6.05 -22.65 -12.20
N ASN A 118 7.34 -22.47 -11.90
CA ASN A 118 8.04 -21.20 -12.13
C ASN A 118 8.36 -20.99 -13.63
N GLU A 119 7.34 -21.08 -14.46
CA GLU A 119 7.38 -20.97 -15.92
C GLU A 119 6.35 -19.93 -16.36
N PRO A 120 6.72 -18.97 -17.24
CA PRO A 120 5.85 -17.85 -17.63
C PRO A 120 4.43 -18.24 -18.04
N ALA A 121 4.28 -19.30 -18.84
CA ALA A 121 2.99 -19.75 -19.33
C ALA A 121 2.10 -20.33 -18.21
N ALA A 122 2.69 -21.06 -17.26
CA ALA A 122 1.96 -21.63 -16.14
C ALA A 122 1.45 -20.53 -15.20
N VAL A 123 2.31 -19.55 -14.89
CA VAL A 123 1.95 -18.41 -14.05
C VAL A 123 0.91 -17.52 -14.74
N ALA A 124 1.07 -17.23 -16.04
CA ALA A 124 0.08 -16.47 -16.80
C ALA A 124 -1.29 -17.14 -16.81
N GLY A 125 -1.35 -18.47 -17.03
CA GLY A 125 -2.60 -19.22 -16.99
C GLY A 125 -3.29 -19.16 -15.62
N ALA A 126 -2.53 -19.29 -14.53
CA ALA A 126 -3.06 -19.16 -13.17
C ALA A 126 -3.59 -17.75 -12.87
N LEU A 127 -2.85 -16.72 -13.29
CA LEU A 127 -3.28 -15.32 -13.12
C LEU A 127 -4.54 -15.02 -13.94
N TYR A 128 -4.61 -15.48 -15.19
CA TYR A 128 -5.81 -15.35 -16.02
C TYR A 128 -7.03 -16.03 -15.41
N ALA A 129 -6.87 -17.23 -14.84
CA ALA A 129 -7.97 -17.94 -14.17
C ALA A 129 -8.57 -17.12 -13.02
N PHE A 130 -7.78 -16.33 -12.30
CA PHE A 130 -8.28 -15.40 -11.29
C PHE A 130 -8.95 -14.16 -11.90
N ILE A 131 -8.43 -13.64 -13.01
CA ILE A 131 -9.08 -12.53 -13.75
C ILE A 131 -10.47 -12.95 -14.21
N ASP A 132 -10.63 -14.17 -14.74
CA ASP A 132 -11.93 -14.74 -15.16
C ASP A 132 -12.91 -14.90 -13.99
N GLN A 133 -12.40 -15.12 -12.77
CA GLN A 133 -13.19 -15.15 -11.53
C GLN A 133 -13.53 -13.73 -11.00
N GLY A 134 -13.06 -12.68 -11.69
CA GLY A 134 -13.30 -11.29 -11.34
C GLY A 134 -12.30 -10.71 -10.34
N ALA A 135 -11.06 -11.22 -10.30
CA ALA A 135 -10.00 -10.62 -9.50
C ALA A 135 -9.74 -9.17 -9.94
N THR A 136 -9.66 -8.27 -8.98
CA THR A 136 -9.33 -6.84 -9.17
C THR A 136 -7.96 -6.49 -8.59
N LEU A 137 -7.24 -7.49 -8.06
CA LEU A 137 -5.86 -7.41 -7.61
C LEU A 137 -5.27 -8.82 -7.68
N LEU A 138 -4.06 -8.93 -8.22
CA LEU A 138 -3.30 -10.17 -8.28
C LEU A 138 -2.00 -10.02 -7.49
N MET A 139 -1.63 -11.09 -6.79
CA MET A 139 -0.36 -11.17 -6.08
C MET A 139 0.39 -12.41 -6.52
N THR A 140 1.71 -12.30 -6.62
CA THR A 140 2.57 -13.46 -6.86
C THR A 140 3.46 -13.70 -5.64
N GLY A 141 3.70 -14.95 -5.27
CA GLY A 141 4.54 -15.33 -4.14
C GLY A 141 5.60 -16.37 -4.52
N GLY A 142 6.75 -16.31 -3.89
CA GLY A 142 7.91 -17.14 -4.26
C GLY A 142 8.60 -16.65 -5.53
N GLY A 143 9.55 -17.44 -6.02
CA GLY A 143 10.34 -17.15 -7.20
C GLY A 143 11.54 -16.25 -6.90
N ASN A 144 12.40 -16.09 -7.90
CA ASN A 144 13.54 -15.19 -7.82
C ASN A 144 13.08 -13.80 -8.25
N THR A 145 12.50 -13.06 -7.31
CA THR A 145 11.79 -11.77 -7.55
C THR A 145 12.53 -10.66 -8.34
N MET A 146 13.83 -10.82 -8.61
CA MET A 146 14.65 -9.90 -9.40
C MET A 146 15.30 -10.55 -10.64
N ASP A 147 15.04 -11.84 -10.87
CA ASP A 147 15.48 -12.54 -12.07
C ASP A 147 14.53 -12.19 -13.23
N PRO A 148 15.03 -11.62 -14.34
CA PRO A 148 14.21 -11.40 -15.53
C PRO A 148 13.61 -12.69 -16.10
N MET A 149 14.19 -13.85 -15.76
CA MET A 149 13.69 -15.17 -16.13
C MET A 149 12.68 -15.74 -15.14
N ASP A 150 12.34 -15.02 -14.07
CA ASP A 150 11.30 -15.43 -13.12
C ASP A 150 9.94 -15.56 -13.82
N GLY A 151 9.23 -16.65 -13.55
CA GLY A 151 7.98 -16.98 -14.21
C GLY A 151 6.92 -15.89 -13.99
N ALA A 152 6.91 -15.20 -12.85
CA ALA A 152 5.94 -14.14 -12.58
C ALA A 152 6.18 -12.89 -13.44
N LEU A 153 7.43 -12.46 -13.61
CA LEU A 153 7.77 -11.33 -14.49
C LEU A 153 7.57 -11.72 -15.96
N GLY A 154 7.97 -12.93 -16.35
CA GLY A 154 7.78 -13.47 -17.70
C GLY A 154 6.31 -13.63 -18.08
N ALA A 155 5.40 -13.81 -17.13
CA ALA A 155 3.97 -13.90 -17.36
C ALA A 155 3.32 -12.55 -17.72
N ILE A 156 3.91 -11.41 -17.30
CA ILE A 156 3.29 -10.08 -17.46
C ILE A 156 2.99 -9.75 -18.93
N PRO A 157 3.91 -9.91 -19.91
CA PRO A 157 3.60 -9.66 -21.31
C PRO A 157 2.53 -10.61 -21.88
N MET A 158 2.45 -11.85 -21.37
CA MET A 158 1.44 -12.83 -21.78
C MET A 158 0.03 -12.45 -21.32
N LEU A 159 -0.06 -11.65 -20.25
CA LEU A 159 -1.30 -11.05 -19.73
C LEU A 159 -1.67 -9.73 -20.42
N GLU A 160 -0.97 -9.37 -21.52
CA GLU A 160 -1.02 -8.02 -22.11
C GLU A 160 -0.69 -6.91 -21.08
N GLY A 161 0.08 -7.27 -20.06
CA GLY A 161 0.44 -6.40 -18.96
C GLY A 161 1.70 -5.58 -19.23
N HIS A 162 1.89 -4.54 -18.42
CA HIS A 162 3.09 -3.71 -18.43
C HIS A 162 3.64 -3.56 -17.01
N VAL A 163 4.97 -3.64 -16.90
CA VAL A 163 5.67 -3.38 -15.65
C VAL A 163 5.75 -1.88 -15.43
N VAL A 164 5.31 -1.41 -14.26
CA VAL A 164 5.42 -0.01 -13.84
C VAL A 164 6.81 0.26 -13.31
N ARG A 165 7.31 -0.62 -12.46
CA ARG A 165 8.65 -0.52 -11.87
C ARG A 165 9.09 -1.87 -11.32
N ILE A 166 10.37 -2.18 -11.51
CA ILE A 166 11.08 -3.24 -10.80
C ILE A 166 11.95 -2.57 -9.74
N GLY A 167 11.84 -3.04 -8.51
CA GLY A 167 12.50 -2.48 -7.35
C GLY A 167 11.80 -1.24 -6.77
N ALA A 168 11.87 -1.12 -5.45
CA ALA A 168 11.45 0.07 -4.73
C ALA A 168 12.56 0.51 -3.75
N PRO A 169 12.83 1.82 -3.62
CA PRO A 169 13.90 2.35 -2.77
C PRO A 169 13.51 2.34 -1.28
N ALA A 170 13.06 1.21 -0.74
CA ALA A 170 12.79 1.02 0.68
C ALA A 170 13.32 -0.33 1.18
N HIS A 171 13.57 -0.41 2.48
CA HIS A 171 14.13 -1.58 3.13
C HIS A 171 13.46 -1.85 4.49
N PRO A 172 12.97 -3.07 4.75
CA PRO A 172 13.03 -4.26 3.89
C PRO A 172 12.02 -4.24 2.72
N GLY A 173 12.25 -5.10 1.73
CA GLY A 173 11.37 -5.27 0.57
C GLY A 173 11.81 -4.56 -0.72
N SER A 174 13.10 -4.25 -0.88
CA SER A 174 13.61 -3.51 -2.04
C SER A 174 13.40 -4.22 -3.39
N MET A 175 13.20 -5.55 -3.36
CA MET A 175 12.91 -6.41 -4.52
C MET A 175 11.43 -6.39 -4.96
N PHE A 176 10.64 -5.43 -4.47
CA PHE A 176 9.26 -5.24 -4.88
C PHE A 176 9.16 -4.80 -6.35
N TRP A 177 8.21 -5.34 -7.09
CA TRP A 177 7.83 -4.86 -8.42
C TRP A 177 6.32 -4.72 -8.52
N LEU A 178 5.88 -3.83 -9.40
CA LEU A 178 4.48 -3.60 -9.71
C LEU A 178 4.29 -3.60 -11.22
N ALA A 179 3.27 -4.31 -11.66
CA ALA A 179 2.79 -4.34 -13.03
C ALA A 179 1.26 -4.16 -13.04
N TYR A 180 0.71 -3.97 -14.23
CA TYR A 180 -0.74 -3.99 -14.44
C TYR A 180 -1.07 -4.73 -15.72
N THR A 181 -2.17 -5.50 -15.69
CA THR A 181 -2.91 -5.91 -16.89
C THR A 181 -4.23 -5.13 -16.92
N GLY A 182 -4.40 -4.27 -17.92
CA GLY A 182 -5.44 -3.23 -17.91
C GLY A 182 -5.40 -2.40 -16.61
N ASP A 183 -6.50 -2.47 -15.85
CA ASP A 183 -6.66 -1.82 -14.54
C ASP A 183 -6.30 -2.69 -13.34
N VAL A 184 -6.00 -3.97 -13.54
CA VAL A 184 -5.72 -4.93 -12.46
C VAL A 184 -4.23 -4.87 -12.08
N PRO A 185 -3.89 -4.41 -10.85
CA PRO A 185 -2.52 -4.44 -10.36
C PRO A 185 -2.04 -5.88 -10.13
N ILE A 186 -0.78 -6.12 -10.44
CA ILE A 186 -0.05 -7.36 -10.19
C ILE A 186 1.24 -6.98 -9.47
N PHE A 187 1.52 -7.56 -8.31
CA PHE A 187 2.78 -7.33 -7.60
C PHE A 187 3.26 -8.58 -6.86
N ASN A 188 4.55 -8.63 -6.55
CA ASN A 188 5.12 -9.71 -5.77
C ASN A 188 5.01 -9.49 -4.25
N LEU A 189 4.65 -10.56 -3.55
CA LEU A 189 4.82 -10.73 -2.13
C LEU A 189 6.25 -11.25 -1.90
N ALA A 190 7.13 -10.40 -1.37
CA ALA A 190 8.46 -10.89 -0.99
C ALA A 190 8.33 -11.98 0.08
N SER A 191 9.17 -13.01 0.03
CA SER A 191 9.16 -14.13 0.99
C SER A 191 9.29 -13.66 2.45
N CYS A 192 10.04 -12.58 2.69
CA CYS A 192 10.15 -11.92 3.99
C CYS A 192 8.88 -11.16 4.42
N SER A 193 8.06 -10.69 3.48
CA SER A 193 6.76 -10.02 3.73
C SER A 193 5.66 -10.99 4.15
N MET A 194 5.91 -12.29 4.02
CA MET A 194 5.06 -13.34 4.57
C MET A 194 5.13 -13.39 6.10
N TYR A 195 6.18 -12.80 6.70
CA TYR A 195 6.45 -12.83 8.15
C TYR A 195 6.69 -11.45 8.77
N SER A 196 7.17 -10.47 8.00
CA SER A 196 7.42 -9.10 8.45
C SER A 196 6.27 -8.18 8.06
N LYS A 197 5.75 -7.43 9.04
CA LYS A 197 4.65 -6.45 8.86
C LYS A 197 5.10 -5.14 8.20
N SER A 198 6.40 -4.98 7.91
CA SER A 198 7.00 -3.68 7.61
C SER A 198 7.81 -3.71 6.30
N THR A 199 7.22 -4.15 5.19
CA THR A 199 7.89 -4.15 3.89
C THR A 199 7.29 -3.13 2.91
N VAL A 200 7.93 -2.95 1.76
CA VAL A 200 7.39 -2.15 0.65
C VAL A 200 5.97 -2.59 0.27
N GLY A 201 5.69 -3.90 0.25
CA GLY A 201 4.36 -4.42 -0.06
C GLY A 201 3.30 -3.89 0.92
N ASP A 202 3.66 -3.75 2.20
CA ASP A 202 2.77 -3.20 3.23
C ASP A 202 2.59 -1.67 3.14
N LEU A 203 3.54 -0.95 2.54
CA LEU A 203 3.34 0.46 2.20
C LEU A 203 2.41 0.61 0.99
N VAL A 204 2.59 -0.21 -0.03
CA VAL A 204 1.93 -0.08 -1.33
C VAL A 204 0.50 -0.64 -1.31
N LEU A 205 0.27 -1.73 -0.58
CA LEU A 205 -1.04 -2.38 -0.52
C LEU A 205 -2.19 -1.44 -0.09
N PRO A 206 -2.08 -0.61 0.96
CA PRO A 206 -3.12 0.38 1.29
C PRO A 206 -3.49 1.30 0.11
N TRP A 207 -2.54 1.64 -0.75
CA TRP A 207 -2.76 2.53 -1.88
C TRP A 207 -3.60 1.83 -2.94
N ILE A 208 -3.24 0.58 -3.26
CA ILE A 208 -4.00 -0.28 -4.16
C ILE A 208 -5.39 -0.54 -3.60
N MET A 209 -5.52 -0.89 -2.31
CA MET A 209 -6.80 -1.15 -1.67
C MET A 209 -7.70 0.09 -1.63
N ALA A 210 -7.16 1.31 -1.68
CA ALA A 210 -7.93 2.54 -1.84
C ALA A 210 -8.27 2.86 -3.32
N GLY A 211 -7.88 1.99 -4.25
CA GLY A 211 -8.08 2.13 -5.69
C GLY A 211 -7.19 3.19 -6.33
N GLU A 212 -6.00 3.46 -5.78
CA GLU A 212 -5.04 4.37 -6.41
C GLU A 212 -4.29 3.69 -7.54
N ARG A 213 -4.16 4.38 -8.68
CA ARG A 213 -3.27 3.97 -9.76
C ARG A 213 -1.86 4.44 -9.43
N ILE A 214 -0.98 3.49 -9.15
CA ILE A 214 0.39 3.78 -8.70
C ILE A 214 1.32 3.91 -9.91
N THR A 215 2.12 4.96 -9.91
CA THR A 215 3.12 5.24 -10.94
C THR A 215 4.54 4.84 -10.50
N SER A 216 5.47 4.80 -11.45
CA SER A 216 6.89 4.59 -11.13
C SER A 216 7.47 5.69 -10.24
N ALA A 217 6.97 6.93 -10.37
CA ALA A 217 7.34 8.07 -9.53
C ALA A 217 6.85 7.90 -8.09
N ASP A 218 5.63 7.38 -7.89
CA ASP A 218 5.09 7.07 -6.57
C ASP A 218 5.96 6.07 -5.82
N LEU A 219 6.35 4.98 -6.50
CA LEU A 219 7.25 3.98 -5.93
C LEU A 219 8.65 4.55 -5.66
N GLY A 220 9.15 5.41 -6.57
CA GLY A 220 10.43 6.10 -6.37
C GLY A 220 10.43 7.04 -5.16
N GLY A 221 9.30 7.69 -4.88
CA GLY A 221 9.14 8.61 -3.76
C GLY A 221 9.22 7.95 -2.38
N ILE A 222 9.04 6.62 -2.30
CA ILE A 222 9.13 5.86 -1.05
C ILE A 222 10.50 6.01 -0.38
N GLY A 223 11.55 6.30 -1.16
CA GLY A 223 12.92 6.45 -0.63
C GLY A 223 13.04 7.49 0.47
N TYR A 224 12.23 8.55 0.43
CA TYR A 224 12.16 9.50 1.53
C TYR A 224 11.44 8.89 2.73
N GLY A 225 12.22 8.48 3.74
CA GLY A 225 11.71 7.69 4.86
C GLY A 225 11.54 6.20 4.53
N GLY A 226 12.26 5.70 3.51
CA GLY A 226 12.18 4.31 3.05
C GLY A 226 12.95 3.30 3.90
N LEU A 227 13.64 3.73 4.97
CA LEU A 227 14.25 2.83 5.94
C LEU A 227 13.22 2.43 7.00
N LEU A 228 12.57 1.29 6.81
CA LEU A 228 11.46 0.80 7.61
C LEU A 228 12.00 -0.06 8.76
N ASP A 229 12.51 0.59 9.79
CA ASP A 229 12.93 -0.08 11.02
C ASP A 229 11.75 -0.52 11.90
N ARG A 230 12.05 -1.14 13.04
CA ARG A 230 11.03 -1.65 13.98
C ARG A 230 10.23 -0.54 14.65
N ASP A 231 10.75 0.67 14.76
CA ASP A 231 10.07 1.79 15.40
C ASP A 231 9.04 2.45 14.46
N MET A 232 9.07 2.08 13.16
CA MET A 232 8.11 2.54 12.16
C MET A 232 6.81 1.73 12.08
N GLN A 233 6.46 0.91 13.09
CA GLN A 233 5.19 0.16 13.11
C GLN A 233 3.96 1.05 12.90
N PHE A 234 4.01 2.30 13.35
CA PHE A 234 2.91 3.26 13.19
C PHE A 234 2.52 3.52 11.73
N ARG A 235 3.39 3.18 10.75
CA ARG A 235 3.13 3.33 9.32
C ARG A 235 2.27 2.21 8.73
N PHE A 236 2.15 1.09 9.42
CA PHE A 236 1.50 -0.11 8.92
C PHE A 236 0.21 -0.42 9.68
N PRO A 237 -0.79 -1.02 9.02
CA PRO A 237 -1.98 -1.49 9.72
C PRO A 237 -1.66 -2.59 10.74
N PRO A 238 -2.38 -2.62 11.88
CA PRO A 238 -2.39 -3.79 12.73
C PRO A 238 -3.26 -4.87 12.08
N TYR A 239 -2.67 -5.70 11.22
CA TYR A 239 -3.37 -6.79 10.53
C TYR A 239 -3.83 -7.92 11.44
N GLU A 240 -3.19 -8.04 12.61
CA GLU A 240 -3.62 -8.92 13.69
C GLU A 240 -4.37 -8.06 14.72
N GLU A 241 -5.44 -8.61 15.30
CA GLU A 241 -5.85 -8.15 16.63
C GLU A 241 -4.63 -8.33 17.53
N THR A 242 -4.09 -7.23 18.05
CA THR A 242 -3.27 -7.34 19.25
C THR A 242 -4.18 -7.93 20.31
N THR A 243 -4.08 -9.25 20.53
CA THR A 243 -4.33 -9.78 21.86
C THR A 243 -3.27 -9.13 22.73
N ASP A 244 -3.59 -7.95 23.26
CA ASP A 244 -2.92 -7.36 24.40
C ASP A 244 -3.18 -8.32 25.57
N THR A 245 -2.41 -9.40 25.61
CA THR A 245 -2.12 -10.13 26.84
C THR A 245 -0.78 -9.63 27.33
N GLU A 246 -0.91 -8.75 28.33
CA GLU A 246 0.08 -8.23 29.30
C GLU A 246 1.01 -7.08 28.87
#